data_AF-W7YBE6-F1
#
_entry.id   AF-W7YBE6-F1
#
_cell.length_a   1.000
_cell.length_b   1.000
_cell.length_c   1.000
_cell.angle_alpha   90.00
_cell.angle_beta   90.00
_cell.angle_gamma   90.00
#
_symmetry.space_group_name_H-M   'P 1'
#
loop_
_entity.id
_entity.type
_entity.pdbx_description
1 polymer ?
#
loop_
_entity_poly.entity_id
_entity_poly.type
_entity_poly.pdbx_seq_one_letter_code
_entity_poly.pdbx_strand_id
1 'polypeptide(L)' 'MKRKILFTLFLCAGLFTQVLAQTLTGTVTDASDGSPLIGVNVVEKGTTNGTITDVSGNYSLSVQAIMPYLFSHL' A
#
# COMPACT_ATOMS: atom_id res chain seq x y z
N MET A 1 -33.83 6.72 -28.18
CA MET A 1 -33.22 5.58 -27.45
C MET A 1 -31.70 5.64 -27.36
N LYS A 2 -30.98 6.11 -28.40
CA LYS A 2 -29.50 6.21 -28.43
C LYS A 2 -28.86 7.14 -27.38
N ARG A 3 -29.55 8.23 -26.99
CA ARG A 3 -29.06 9.21 -26.00
C ARG A 3 -29.05 8.68 -24.56
N LYS A 4 -29.94 7.74 -24.23
CA LYS A 4 -29.98 7.08 -22.91
C LYS A 4 -28.84 6.07 -22.78
N ILE A 5 -28.55 5.33 -23.86
CA ILE A 5 -27.40 4.42 -23.95
C ILE A 5 -26.09 5.17 -23.76
N LEU A 6 -25.92 6.34 -24.37
CA LEU A 6 -24.70 7.15 -24.19
C LEU A 6 -24.53 7.65 -22.75
N PHE A 7 -25.63 8.01 -22.08
CA PHE A 7 -25.64 8.41 -20.68
C PHE A 7 -25.31 7.24 -19.72
N THR A 8 -25.86 6.05 -20.00
CA THR A 8 -25.57 4.83 -19.23
C THR A 8 -24.11 4.37 -19.41
N LEU A 9 -23.55 4.50 -20.63
CA LEU A 9 -22.16 4.15 -20.90
C LEU A 9 -21.18 5.08 -20.15
N PHE A 10 -21.50 6.38 -20.09
CA PHE A 10 -20.72 7.38 -19.35
C PHE A 10 -20.78 7.16 -17.83
N LEU A 11 -21.93 6.74 -17.29
CA LEU A 11 -22.10 6.41 -15.87
C LEU A 11 -21.28 5.17 -15.44
N CYS A 12 -21.19 4.14 -16.30
CA CYS A 12 -20.39 2.96 -16.01
C CYS A 12 -18.87 3.21 -16.04
N ALA A 13 -18.39 4.17 -16.85
CA ALA A 13 -16.97 4.49 -16.94
C ALA A 13 -16.41 5.23 -15.70
N GLY A 14 -17.27 5.87 -14.90
CA GLY A 14 -16.86 6.55 -13.66
C GLY A 14 -16.62 5.63 -12.46
N LEU A 15 -16.91 4.33 -12.59
CA LEU A 15 -16.79 3.34 -11.51
C LEU A 15 -15.44 2.61 -11.47
N PHE A 16 -14.47 3.00 -12.31
CA PHE A 16 -13.08 2.57 -12.11
C PHE A 16 -12.53 3.29 -10.87
N THR A 17 -12.81 2.68 -9.72
CA THR A 17 -12.42 3.14 -8.41
C THR A 17 -10.90 3.32 -8.37
N GLN A 18 -10.47 4.48 -7.90
CA GLN A 18 -9.08 4.78 -7.69
C GLN A 18 -8.60 3.87 -6.55
N VAL A 19 -7.61 3.02 -6.82
CA VAL A 19 -6.91 2.29 -5.76
C VAL A 19 -6.22 3.34 -4.90
N LEU A 20 -6.82 3.69 -3.77
CA LEU A 20 -6.23 4.62 -2.81
C LEU A 20 -4.98 3.95 -2.25
N ALA A 21 -3.84 4.63 -2.37
CA ALA A 21 -2.61 4.18 -1.72
C ALA A 21 -2.86 4.09 -0.21
N GLN A 22 -2.47 2.97 0.40
CA GLN A 22 -2.58 2.73 1.83
C GLN A 22 -1.27 3.12 2.48
N THR A 23 -1.32 3.97 3.51
CA THR A 23 -0.12 4.30 4.28
C THR A 23 0.05 3.28 5.40
N LEU A 24 1.15 2.51 5.34
CA LEU A 24 1.59 1.64 6.43
C LEU A 24 2.58 2.39 7.31
N THR A 25 2.29 2.45 8.60
CA THR A 25 3.20 2.98 9.61
C THR A 25 3.58 1.89 10.61
N GLY A 26 4.77 2.01 11.19
CA GLY A 26 5.25 1.10 12.21
C GLY A 26 6.60 1.52 12.76
N THR A 27 7.14 0.69 13.64
CA THR A 27 8.46 0.90 14.27
C THR A 27 9.28 -0.36 14.08
N VAL A 28 10.55 -0.20 13.68
CA VAL A 28 11.52 -1.28 13.57
C VAL A 28 12.36 -1.30 14.84
N THR A 29 12.45 -2.47 15.48
CA THR A 29 13.22 -2.67 16.71
C THR A 29 14.17 -3.86 16.59
N ASP A 30 15.26 -3.86 17.35
CA ASP A 30 16.15 -5.01 17.49
C ASP A 30 15.44 -6.17 18.20
N ALA A 31 15.72 -7.39 17.76
CA ALA A 31 15.09 -8.59 18.31
C ALA A 31 15.63 -8.99 19.71
N SER A 32 16.81 -8.51 20.07
CA SER A 32 17.55 -8.92 21.27
C SER A 32 17.20 -8.05 22.47
N ASP A 33 17.14 -6.72 22.26
CA ASP A 33 16.97 -5.73 23.33
C ASP A 33 15.75 -4.82 23.15
N GLY A 34 15.06 -4.89 22.00
CA GLY A 34 13.88 -4.07 21.71
C GLY A 34 14.18 -2.60 21.42
N SER A 35 15.45 -2.23 21.24
CA SER A 35 15.85 -0.86 20.90
C SER A 35 15.38 -0.47 19.48
N PRO A 36 14.98 0.79 19.24
CA PRO A 36 14.56 1.22 17.91
C PRO A 36 15.74 1.29 16.94
N LEU A 37 15.53 0.79 15.72
CA LEU A 37 16.56 0.75 14.69
C LEU A 37 16.43 1.91 13.70
N ILE A 38 17.44 2.76 13.68
CA ILE A 38 17.54 3.96 12.85
C ILE A 38 18.21 3.62 11.51
N GLY A 39 17.74 4.19 10.41
CA GLY A 39 18.38 4.05 9.10
C GLY A 39 18.14 2.70 8.43
N VAL A 40 17.15 1.92 8.88
CA VAL A 40 16.76 0.65 8.27
C VAL A 40 15.94 0.92 7.02
N ASN A 41 16.25 0.20 5.94
CA ASN A 41 15.49 0.25 4.70
C ASN A 41 14.28 -0.69 4.77
N VAL A 42 13.07 -0.12 4.70
CA VAL A 42 11.80 -0.83 4.68
C VAL A 42 11.27 -0.80 3.25
N VAL A 43 11.20 -1.97 2.60
CA VAL A 43 10.84 -2.10 1.18
C VAL A 43 9.60 -2.98 1.04
N GLU A 44 8.66 -2.53 0.23
CA GLU A 44 7.48 -3.32 -0.15
C GLU A 44 7.91 -4.49 -1.05
N LYS A 45 7.49 -5.71 -0.69
CA LYS A 45 7.92 -6.92 -1.36
C LYS A 45 7.47 -6.93 -2.82
N GLY A 46 8.42 -7.15 -3.73
CA GLY A 46 8.14 -7.23 -5.17
C GLY A 46 8.05 -5.87 -5.86
N THR A 47 8.30 -4.77 -5.15
CA THR A 47 8.37 -3.42 -5.72
C THR A 47 9.72 -2.78 -5.38
N THR A 48 9.99 -1.62 -5.98
CA THR A 48 11.12 -0.75 -5.62
C THR A 48 10.69 0.36 -4.67
N ASN A 49 9.49 0.27 -4.11
CA ASN A 49 8.92 1.25 -3.21
C ASN A 49 9.41 0.97 -1.79
N GLY A 50 10.05 1.96 -1.18
CA GLY A 50 10.62 1.82 0.14
C GLY A 50 10.79 3.14 0.85
N THR A 51 11.08 3.05 2.14
CA THR A 51 11.29 4.17 3.05
C THR A 51 12.39 3.82 4.06
N ILE A 52 12.96 4.82 4.70
CA ILE A 52 14.03 4.64 5.69
C ILE A 52 13.48 5.01 7.06
N THR A 53 13.82 4.22 8.09
CA THR A 53 13.38 4.51 9.47
C THR A 53 14.03 5.77 10.03
N ASP A 54 13.26 6.53 10.80
CA ASP A 54 13.70 7.75 11.48
C ASP A 54 14.53 7.46 12.75
N VAL A 55 14.89 8.52 13.49
CA VAL A 55 15.69 8.44 14.73
C VAL A 55 15.01 7.67 15.87
N SER A 56 13.70 7.45 15.77
CA SER A 56 12.90 6.69 16.73
C SER A 56 12.58 5.29 16.18
N GLY A 57 13.16 4.91 15.04
CA GLY A 57 12.89 3.64 14.35
C GLY A 57 11.56 3.59 13.61
N ASN A 58 10.83 4.71 13.51
CA ASN A 58 9.53 4.74 12.86
C ASN A 58 9.66 4.82 11.35
N TYR A 59 8.73 4.20 10.64
CA TYR A 59 8.61 4.31 9.20
C TYR A 59 7.17 4.64 8.79
N SER A 60 7.05 5.26 7.62
CA SER A 60 5.78 5.49 6.92
C SER A 60 5.99 5.17 5.44
N LEU A 61 5.28 4.16 4.95
CA LEU A 61 5.37 3.69 3.57
C LEU A 61 3.99 3.68 2.93
N SER A 62 3.82 4.46 1.86
CA SER A 62 2.61 4.42 1.06
C SER A 62 2.70 3.23 0.10
N VAL A 63 1.93 2.18 0.37
CA VAL A 63 1.84 0.98 -0.47
C VAL A 63 0.61 1.08 -1.38
N GLN A 64 0.73 0.63 -2.62
CA GLN A 64 -0.47 0.40 -3.41
C GLN A 64 -1.12 -0.88 -2.89
N ALA A 65 -2.43 -0.84 -2.64
CA ALA A 65 -3.16 -2.05 -2.26
C ALA A 65 -3.11 -3.04 -3.44
N ILE A 66 -2.08 -3.89 -3.47
CA ILE A 66 -2.08 -5.09 -4.29
C ILE A 66 -3.14 -5.98 -3.64
N MET A 67 -4.19 -6.31 -4.39
CA MET A 67 -5.36 -7.07 -3.94
C MET A 67 -5.01 -8.16 -2.91
N PRO A 68 -5.91 -8.39 -1.92
CA PRO A 68 -5.64 -9.33 -0.83
C PRO A 68 -5.20 -10.67 -1.40
N TYR A 69 -3.95 -11.00 -1.09
CA TYR A 69 -3.30 -12.24 -1.46
C TYR A 69 -4.21 -13.42 -1.11
N LEU A 70 -4.66 -14.12 -2.16
CA LEU A 70 -5.20 -15.47 -2.06
C LEU A 70 -4.15 -16.32 -1.35
N PHE A 71 -4.33 -16.56 -0.05
CA PHE A 71 -3.57 -17.59 0.66
C PHE A 71 -3.99 -18.94 0.07
N SER A 72 -3.27 -19.44 -0.95
CA SER A 72 -3.35 -20.85 -1.28
C SER A 72 -2.53 -21.61 -0.25
N HIS A 73 -3.20 -22.11 0.79
CA HIS A 73 -2.64 -23.20 1.57
C HIS A 73 -2.94 -24.49 0.82
N LEU A 74 -1.89 -25.20 0.40
CA LEU A 74 -1.96 -26.62 0.04
C LEU A 74 -2.22 -27.45 1.30
#